data_AF-A0A3D1BDC0-F1
#
_entry.id   AF-A0A3D1BDC0-F1
#
_cell.length_a   1.000
_cell.length_b   1.000
_cell.length_c   1.000
_cell.angle_alpha   90.00
_cell.angle_beta   90.00
_cell.angle_gamma   90.00
#
_symmetry.space_group_name_H-M   'P 1'
#
loop_
_entity.id
_entity.type
_entity.pdbx_description
1 polymer ?
#
loop_
_entity_poly.entity_id
_entity_poly.type
_entity_poly.pdbx_seq_one_letter_code
_entity_poly.pdbx_strand_id
1 'polypeptide(L)'
;MEGRYINERDLEDRRKVAVIGKRVRQLLFDREEQVLGSHIQIQGVTFTVVGVYRSQQTGEDAEESENSIFTPYTTFNHAFHMGDRVGWLSLLIREDVPGDTAVAEVLRLLKAQKSVHPDDPRGFGHWSMAEMHEEMTTVFSAFRWVSFVFGGLALFAGVIGIMNIMLITIKERTRELGVRRALGATPANIVVQIMVETLTLTVLAGLVGGILGVATLEALDAFLTASEDNGIFRHPHVTLDVLLTALGTMTVLGALAGVLPALRALRVEPVEALRT
;
A
#
# COMPACT_ATOMS: atom_id res chain seq x y z
N MET A 1 23.56 -13.93 4.49
CA MET A 1 24.66 -14.13 3.53
C MET A 1 25.77 -14.86 4.25
N GLU A 2 26.42 -15.83 3.59
CA GLU A 2 27.61 -16.52 4.10
C GLU A 2 28.81 -16.11 3.24
N GLY A 3 29.98 -15.90 3.85
CA GLY A 3 31.18 -15.42 3.15
C GLY A 3 31.15 -13.92 2.85
N ARG A 4 31.60 -13.53 1.66
CA ARG A 4 31.69 -12.12 1.21
C ARG A 4 31.10 -11.91 -0.18
N TYR A 5 30.70 -10.68 -0.49
CA TYR A 5 30.32 -10.29 -1.85
C TYR A 5 31.55 -9.94 -2.70
N ILE A 6 31.32 -9.76 -4.00
CA ILE A 6 32.32 -9.26 -4.95
C ILE A 6 32.70 -7.82 -4.55
N ASN A 7 33.99 -7.52 -4.49
CA ASN A 7 34.51 -6.19 -4.14
C ASN A 7 35.31 -5.57 -5.28
N GLU A 8 35.63 -4.28 -5.19
CA GLU A 8 36.35 -3.54 -6.24
C GLU A 8 37.69 -4.19 -6.61
N ARG A 9 38.45 -4.71 -5.64
CA ARG A 9 39.72 -5.42 -5.92
C ARG A 9 39.51 -6.66 -6.78
N ASP A 10 38.43 -7.41 -6.59
CA ASP A 10 38.13 -8.56 -7.44
C ASP A 10 37.86 -8.14 -8.89
N LEU A 11 37.29 -6.95 -9.11
CA LEU A 11 37.08 -6.40 -10.44
C LEU A 11 38.40 -5.92 -11.06
N GLU A 12 39.22 -5.17 -10.32
CA GLU A 12 40.50 -4.63 -10.78
C GLU A 12 41.50 -5.74 -11.14
N ASP A 13 41.66 -6.71 -10.23
CA ASP A 13 42.59 -7.83 -10.39
C ASP A 13 42.05 -8.96 -11.30
N ARG A 14 40.83 -8.80 -11.82
CA ARG A 14 40.13 -9.79 -12.68
C ARG A 14 40.13 -11.19 -12.06
N ARG A 15 39.79 -11.26 -10.77
CA ARG A 15 39.84 -12.51 -10.02
C ARG A 15 38.73 -13.45 -10.46
N LYS A 16 39.06 -14.74 -10.61
CA LYS A 16 38.10 -15.82 -10.91
C LYS A 16 37.36 -16.25 -9.66
N VAL A 17 36.50 -15.36 -9.16
CA VAL A 17 35.66 -15.57 -7.97
C VAL A 17 34.17 -15.57 -8.36
N ALA A 18 33.37 -16.32 -7.60
CA ALA A 18 31.93 -16.41 -7.79
C ALA A 18 31.19 -16.30 -6.46
N VAL A 19 30.01 -15.68 -6.51
CA VAL A 19 29.02 -15.66 -5.43
C VAL A 19 27.78 -16.39 -5.94
N ILE A 20 27.34 -17.42 -5.22
CA ILE A 20 26.24 -18.29 -5.67
C ILE A 20 24.99 -18.08 -4.83
N GLY A 21 23.82 -18.27 -5.43
CA GLY A 21 22.56 -18.30 -4.68
C GLY A 21 22.38 -19.61 -3.92
N LYS A 22 21.49 -19.60 -2.92
CA LYS A 22 21.18 -20.76 -2.08
C LYS A 22 20.69 -21.96 -2.89
N ARG A 23 19.94 -21.75 -3.99
CA ARG A 23 19.47 -22.83 -4.86
C ARG A 23 20.62 -23.49 -5.60
N VAL A 24 21.53 -22.69 -6.15
CA VAL A 24 22.75 -23.17 -6.81
C VAL A 24 23.61 -24.00 -5.83
N ARG A 25 23.75 -23.56 -4.58
CA ARG A 25 24.43 -24.33 -3.53
C ARG A 25 23.81 -25.73 -3.38
N GLN A 26 22.49 -25.81 -3.27
CA GLN A 26 21.76 -27.07 -3.06
C GLN A 26 21.85 -28.03 -4.24
N LEU A 27 22.06 -27.52 -5.45
CA LEU A 27 22.15 -28.32 -6.67
C LEU A 27 23.57 -28.83 -6.94
N LEU A 28 24.60 -28.06 -6.56
CA LEU A 28 26.00 -28.35 -6.88
C LEU A 28 26.80 -28.98 -5.74
N PHE A 29 26.36 -28.85 -4.49
CA PHE A 29 27.10 -29.29 -3.31
C PHE A 29 26.23 -30.14 -2.37
N ASP A 30 26.86 -31.11 -1.71
CA ASP A 30 26.20 -31.90 -0.67
C ASP A 30 25.91 -31.05 0.59
N ARG A 31 24.94 -31.46 1.41
CA ARG A 31 24.47 -30.66 2.56
C ARG A 31 25.58 -30.30 3.56
N GLU A 32 26.58 -31.17 3.72
CA GLU A 32 27.67 -31.05 4.69
C GLU A 32 28.99 -30.55 4.06
N GLU A 33 29.01 -30.30 2.74
CA GLU A 33 30.23 -29.88 2.06
C GLU A 33 30.57 -28.41 2.31
N GLN A 34 31.85 -28.11 2.48
CA GLN A 34 32.33 -26.75 2.65
C GLN A 34 32.33 -26.00 1.30
N VAL A 35 31.37 -25.10 1.15
CA VAL A 35 31.13 -24.36 -0.09
C VAL A 35 32.10 -23.18 -0.28
N LEU A 36 32.48 -22.52 0.80
CA LEU A 36 33.38 -21.37 0.72
C LEU A 36 34.81 -21.84 0.43
N GLY A 37 35.40 -21.32 -0.65
CA GLY A 37 36.73 -21.71 -1.13
C GLY A 37 36.73 -22.88 -2.10
N SER A 38 35.57 -23.52 -2.35
CA SER A 38 35.45 -24.58 -3.35
C SER A 38 35.48 -24.01 -4.77
N HIS A 39 35.63 -24.91 -5.75
CA HIS A 39 35.72 -24.55 -7.16
C HIS A 39 34.47 -25.00 -7.91
N ILE A 40 33.91 -24.08 -8.71
CA ILE A 40 32.84 -24.37 -9.67
C ILE A 40 33.34 -24.12 -11.09
N GLN A 41 32.82 -24.89 -12.05
CA GLN A 41 33.16 -24.72 -13.46
C GLN A 41 31.99 -24.08 -14.20
N ILE A 42 32.25 -22.91 -14.79
CA ILE A 42 31.29 -22.18 -15.61
C ILE A 42 31.80 -22.24 -17.05
N GLN A 43 31.10 -22.96 -17.93
CA GLN A 43 31.44 -23.11 -19.35
C GLN A 43 32.93 -23.43 -19.60
N GLY A 44 33.49 -24.36 -18.81
CA GLY A 44 34.89 -24.78 -18.94
C GLY A 44 35.90 -24.00 -18.10
N VAL A 45 35.53 -22.85 -17.51
CA VAL A 45 36.43 -22.02 -16.70
C VAL A 45 36.17 -22.21 -15.20
N THR A 46 37.22 -22.42 -14.43
CA THR A 46 37.14 -22.62 -12.97
C THR A 46 37.07 -21.29 -12.21
N PHE A 47 36.08 -21.15 -11.34
CA PHE A 47 35.87 -20.04 -10.42
C PHE A 47 35.88 -20.53 -8.97
N THR A 48 36.39 -19.71 -8.06
CA THR A 48 36.38 -20.00 -6.61
C THR A 48 35.17 -19.37 -5.95
N VAL A 49 34.40 -20.14 -5.19
CA VAL A 49 33.21 -19.62 -4.49
C VAL A 49 33.64 -18.84 -3.24
N VAL A 50 33.27 -17.57 -3.16
CA VAL A 50 33.64 -16.67 -2.05
C VAL A 50 32.46 -16.23 -1.19
N GLY A 51 31.24 -16.52 -1.63
CA GLY A 51 30.03 -16.20 -0.88
C GLY A 51 28.80 -16.95 -1.37
N VAL A 52 27.83 -17.09 -0.46
CA VAL A 52 26.49 -17.61 -0.74
C VAL A 52 25.46 -16.58 -0.27
N TYR A 53 24.59 -16.14 -1.16
CA TYR A 53 23.50 -15.22 -0.81
C TYR A 53 22.15 -15.93 -0.78
N ARG A 54 21.22 -15.29 -0.08
CA ARG A 54 19.81 -15.68 0.02
C ARG A 54 19.01 -14.48 -0.45
N SER A 55 17.95 -14.71 -1.21
CA SER A 55 17.07 -13.62 -1.64
C SER A 55 16.32 -13.05 -0.43
N GLN A 56 16.01 -11.76 -0.48
CA GLN A 56 15.06 -11.13 0.44
C GLN A 56 13.61 -11.22 -0.07
N GLN A 57 13.43 -11.67 -1.31
CA GLN A 57 12.13 -11.94 -1.90
C GLN A 57 11.54 -13.24 -1.33
N THR A 58 10.24 -13.48 -1.57
CA THR A 58 9.52 -14.67 -1.13
C THR A 58 8.82 -15.31 -2.34
N GLY A 59 8.54 -16.62 -2.29
CA GLY A 59 7.83 -17.31 -3.37
C GLY A 59 8.72 -17.62 -4.59
N GLU A 60 8.10 -17.73 -5.76
CA GLU A 60 8.77 -18.10 -7.02
C GLU A 60 9.91 -17.12 -7.39
N ASP A 61 9.72 -15.82 -7.13
CA ASP A 61 10.75 -14.79 -7.35
C ASP A 61 12.01 -15.04 -6.52
N ALA A 62 11.86 -15.59 -5.31
CA ALA A 62 12.99 -15.96 -4.47
C ALA A 62 13.76 -17.14 -5.05
N GLU A 63 13.06 -18.13 -5.60
CA GLU A 63 13.69 -19.30 -6.20
C GLU A 63 14.47 -18.94 -7.47
N GLU A 64 13.89 -18.11 -8.33
CA GLU A 64 14.56 -17.65 -9.55
C GLU A 64 15.80 -16.80 -9.20
N SER A 65 15.64 -15.85 -8.27
CA SER A 65 16.74 -15.02 -7.77
C SER A 65 17.84 -15.88 -7.16
N GLU A 66 17.51 -16.92 -6.37
CA GLU A 66 18.49 -17.82 -5.75
C GLU A 66 19.12 -18.82 -6.72
N ASN A 67 18.61 -18.94 -7.95
CA ASN A 67 19.16 -19.78 -9.01
C ASN A 67 20.16 -19.01 -9.91
N SER A 68 20.84 -18.01 -9.36
CA SER A 68 21.81 -17.19 -10.09
C SER A 68 23.23 -17.29 -9.52
N ILE A 69 24.21 -17.05 -10.40
CA ILE A 69 25.65 -17.02 -10.08
C ILE A 69 26.19 -15.65 -10.48
N PHE A 70 26.78 -14.93 -9.52
CA PHE A 70 27.42 -13.65 -9.76
C PHE A 70 28.93 -13.81 -9.87
N THR A 71 29.53 -13.18 -10.88
CA THR A 71 30.99 -13.11 -11.07
C THR A 71 31.37 -11.68 -11.50
N PRO A 72 32.62 -11.24 -11.26
CA PRO A 72 33.06 -9.92 -11.72
C PRO A 72 32.96 -9.80 -13.25
N TYR A 73 32.32 -8.73 -13.74
CA TYR A 73 32.11 -8.54 -15.18
C TYR A 73 33.45 -8.45 -15.95
N THR A 74 34.49 -7.88 -15.33
CA THR A 74 35.84 -7.77 -15.91
C THR A 74 36.46 -9.15 -16.15
N THR A 75 36.29 -10.08 -15.21
CA THR A 75 36.73 -11.47 -15.33
C THR A 75 35.88 -12.22 -16.36
N PHE A 76 34.55 -12.07 -16.31
CA PHE A 76 33.63 -12.73 -17.23
C PHE A 76 33.93 -12.35 -18.69
N ASN A 77 34.09 -11.06 -18.96
CA ASN A 77 34.35 -10.57 -20.31
C ASN A 77 35.66 -11.07 -20.89
N HIS A 78 36.70 -11.17 -20.05
CA HIS A 78 37.99 -11.72 -20.46
C HIS A 78 37.94 -13.24 -20.64
N ALA A 79 37.28 -13.97 -19.74
CA ALA A 79 37.21 -15.43 -19.76
C ALA A 79 36.41 -15.98 -20.95
N PHE A 80 35.38 -15.25 -21.40
CA PHE A 80 34.46 -15.68 -22.45
C PHE A 80 34.54 -14.84 -23.74
N HIS A 81 35.61 -14.08 -23.92
CA HIS A 81 35.87 -13.27 -25.12
C HIS A 81 34.73 -12.30 -25.51
N MET A 82 34.09 -11.67 -24.52
CA MET A 82 33.01 -10.69 -24.75
C MET A 82 33.52 -9.27 -25.01
N GLY A 83 34.81 -9.01 -24.83
CA GLY A 83 35.41 -7.67 -24.99
C GLY A 83 34.77 -6.64 -24.05
N ASP A 84 34.57 -5.41 -24.53
CA ASP A 84 33.93 -4.34 -23.76
C ASP A 84 32.40 -4.29 -23.96
N ARG A 85 31.79 -5.43 -24.33
CA ARG A 85 30.34 -5.51 -24.50
C ARG A 85 29.67 -5.64 -23.13
N VAL A 86 28.74 -4.74 -22.85
CA VAL A 86 27.85 -4.77 -21.69
C VAL A 86 26.45 -5.08 -22.20
N GLY A 87 25.79 -6.10 -21.65
CA GLY A 87 24.43 -6.47 -22.02
C GLY A 87 23.39 -5.52 -21.43
N TRP A 88 23.44 -5.35 -20.11
CA TRP A 88 22.54 -4.47 -19.36
C TRP A 88 23.34 -3.56 -18.43
N LEU A 89 22.90 -2.30 -18.34
CA LEU A 89 23.43 -1.31 -17.40
C LEU A 89 22.30 -0.95 -16.43
N SER A 90 22.46 -1.32 -15.17
CA SER A 90 21.54 -0.93 -14.11
C SER A 90 22.04 0.35 -13.44
N LEU A 91 21.13 1.33 -13.29
CA LEU A 91 21.42 2.61 -12.67
C LEU A 91 20.44 2.82 -11.52
N LEU A 92 20.96 3.23 -10.37
CA LEU A 92 20.13 3.65 -9.26
C LEU A 92 19.94 5.17 -9.35
N ILE A 93 18.69 5.58 -9.54
CA ILE A 93 18.31 6.99 -9.60
C ILE A 93 18.12 7.46 -8.15
N ARG A 94 18.59 8.67 -7.84
CA ARG A 94 18.37 9.27 -6.52
C ARG A 94 16.89 9.59 -6.33
N GLU A 95 16.40 9.45 -5.10
CA GLU A 95 14.98 9.63 -4.76
C GLU A 95 14.42 11.03 -5.06
N ASP A 96 15.29 12.05 -5.15
CA ASP A 96 14.92 13.45 -5.42
C ASP A 96 14.66 13.75 -6.90
N VAL A 97 14.93 12.82 -7.81
CA VAL A 97 14.85 13.04 -9.25
C VAL A 97 13.69 12.25 -9.86
N PRO A 98 12.79 12.89 -10.64
CA PRO A 98 11.76 12.18 -11.38
C PRO A 98 12.36 11.13 -12.30
N GLY A 99 11.89 9.88 -12.18
CA GLY A 99 12.46 8.73 -12.89
C GLY A 99 12.48 8.91 -14.40
N ASP A 100 11.40 9.42 -15.00
CA ASP A 100 11.31 9.57 -16.46
C ASP A 100 12.27 10.63 -16.98
N THR A 101 12.46 11.71 -16.22
CA THR A 101 13.42 12.76 -16.57
C THR A 101 14.85 12.22 -16.50
N ALA A 102 15.16 11.42 -15.47
CA ALA A 102 16.46 10.78 -15.34
C ALA A 102 16.71 9.77 -16.48
N VAL A 103 15.72 8.94 -16.82
CA VAL A 103 15.83 7.97 -17.92
C VAL A 103 16.03 8.68 -19.26
N ALA A 104 15.25 9.72 -19.54
CA ALA A 104 15.39 10.50 -20.76
C ALA A 104 16.78 11.14 -20.88
N GLU A 105 17.31 11.70 -19.79
CA GLU A 105 18.63 12.34 -19.79
C GLU A 105 19.77 11.32 -19.94
N VAL A 106 19.68 10.17 -19.26
CA VAL A 106 20.63 9.07 -19.42
C VAL A 106 20.65 8.56 -20.86
N LEU A 107 19.48 8.33 -21.46
CA LEU A 107 19.39 7.89 -22.84
C LEU A 107 19.95 8.93 -23.81
N ARG A 108 19.70 10.22 -23.56
CA ARG A 108 20.26 11.31 -24.36
C ARG A 108 21.79 11.31 -24.32
N LEU A 109 22.39 11.16 -23.15
CA LEU A 109 23.84 11.08 -22.97
C LEU A 109 24.43 9.83 -23.63
N LEU A 110 23.81 8.66 -23.45
CA LEU A 110 24.26 7.41 -24.07
C LEU A 110 24.18 7.46 -25.59
N LYS A 111 23.09 7.99 -26.15
CA LYS A 111 22.93 8.19 -27.60
C LYS A 111 23.99 9.13 -28.15
N ALA A 112 24.27 10.24 -27.46
CA ALA A 112 25.32 11.17 -27.86
C ALA A 112 26.72 10.52 -27.81
N GLN A 113 27.03 9.76 -26.77
CA GLN A 113 28.33 9.11 -26.61
C GLN A 113 28.57 7.96 -27.60
N LYS A 114 27.50 7.28 -28.03
CA LYS A 114 27.56 6.13 -28.95
C LYS A 114 27.17 6.47 -30.38
N SER A 115 27.06 7.76 -30.71
CA SER A 115 26.74 8.26 -32.05
C SER A 115 25.42 7.70 -32.61
N VAL A 116 24.42 7.53 -31.75
CA VAL A 116 23.07 7.10 -32.12
C VAL A 116 22.20 8.34 -32.36
N HIS A 117 21.34 8.31 -33.37
CA HIS A 117 20.42 9.41 -33.65
C HIS A 117 19.50 9.67 -32.44
N PRO A 118 19.28 10.92 -32.00
CA PRO A 118 18.47 11.23 -30.82
C PRO A 118 17.08 10.61 -30.87
N ASP A 119 16.45 10.66 -32.04
CA ASP A 119 15.08 10.17 -32.27
C ASP A 119 14.98 8.68 -32.65
N ASP A 120 16.09 7.92 -32.68
CA ASP A 120 16.00 6.48 -32.97
C ASP A 120 15.54 5.73 -31.71
N PRO A 121 14.34 5.12 -31.70
CA PRO A 121 13.83 4.38 -30.54
C PRO A 121 14.47 3.01 -30.40
N ARG A 122 15.17 2.49 -31.43
CA ARG A 122 15.77 1.14 -31.42
C ARG A 122 17.23 1.13 -30.99
N GLY A 123 17.85 2.30 -30.84
CA GLY A 123 19.27 2.40 -30.52
C GLY A 123 19.64 1.91 -29.11
N PHE A 124 18.74 2.12 -28.13
CA PHE A 124 18.88 1.60 -26.76
C PHE A 124 17.52 1.16 -26.25
N GLY A 125 17.39 -0.12 -25.90
CA GLY A 125 16.28 -0.60 -25.11
C GLY A 125 16.46 -0.16 -23.65
N HIS A 126 15.39 0.28 -23.01
CA HIS A 126 15.38 0.57 -21.58
C HIS A 126 14.17 -0.08 -20.93
N TRP A 127 14.30 -0.33 -19.63
CA TRP A 127 13.19 -0.67 -18.77
C TRP A 127 13.36 0.15 -17.49
N SER A 128 12.33 0.90 -17.13
CA SER A 128 12.33 1.75 -15.94
C SER A 128 11.41 1.17 -14.88
N MET A 129 11.93 0.98 -13.68
CA MET A 129 11.09 0.68 -12.51
C MET A 129 10.23 1.87 -12.12
N ALA A 130 10.60 3.10 -12.52
CA ALA A 130 9.80 4.29 -12.24
C ALA A 130 8.50 4.31 -13.08
N GLU A 131 8.58 3.91 -14.35
CA GLU A 131 7.41 3.80 -15.24
C GLU A 131 6.45 2.72 -14.73
N MET A 132 6.98 1.54 -14.36
CA MET A 132 6.18 0.48 -13.74
C MET A 132 5.56 0.93 -12.40
N HIS A 133 6.28 1.73 -11.61
CA HIS A 133 5.75 2.30 -10.39
C HIS A 133 4.61 3.28 -10.68
N GLU A 134 4.76 4.16 -11.68
CA GLU A 134 3.74 5.13 -12.07
C GLU A 134 2.46 4.44 -12.57
N GLU A 135 2.58 3.44 -13.44
CA GLU A 135 1.44 2.62 -13.89
C GLU A 135 0.71 1.98 -12.70
N MET A 136 1.48 1.39 -11.78
CA MET A 136 0.93 0.74 -10.60
C MET A 136 0.25 1.76 -9.67
N THR A 137 0.84 2.94 -9.45
CA THR A 137 0.22 4.03 -8.67
C THR A 137 -1.07 4.53 -9.31
N THR A 138 -1.14 4.56 -10.64
CA THR A 138 -2.34 4.96 -11.38
C THR A 138 -3.48 3.97 -11.14
N VAL A 139 -3.22 2.66 -11.25
CA VAL A 139 -4.20 1.61 -10.94
C VAL A 139 -4.67 1.70 -9.49
N PHE A 140 -3.73 1.82 -8.54
CA PHE A 140 -4.08 1.98 -7.12
C PHE A 140 -4.85 3.27 -6.84
N SER A 141 -4.59 4.36 -7.58
CA SER A 141 -5.36 5.61 -7.46
C SER A 141 -6.82 5.43 -7.88
N ALA A 142 -7.07 4.62 -8.93
CA ALA A 142 -8.43 4.29 -9.36
C ALA A 142 -9.16 3.47 -8.28
N PHE A 143 -8.51 2.46 -7.69
CA PHE A 143 -9.07 1.72 -6.56
C PHE A 143 -9.35 2.62 -5.36
N ARG A 144 -8.42 3.52 -5.00
CA ARG A 144 -8.63 4.50 -3.93
C ARG A 144 -9.84 5.38 -4.19
N TRP A 145 -10.04 5.82 -5.43
CA TRP A 145 -11.19 6.63 -5.82
C TRP A 145 -12.50 5.86 -5.71
N VAL A 146 -12.53 4.62 -6.20
CA VAL A 146 -13.68 3.72 -6.04
C VAL A 146 -14.00 3.51 -4.56
N SER A 147 -13.00 3.15 -3.74
CA SER A 147 -13.17 2.97 -2.30
C SER A 147 -13.68 4.24 -1.60
N PHE A 148 -13.21 5.42 -2.02
CA PHE A 148 -13.70 6.70 -1.50
C PHE A 148 -15.19 6.91 -1.81
N VAL A 149 -15.62 6.63 -3.04
CA VAL A 149 -17.04 6.74 -3.44
C VAL A 149 -17.90 5.75 -2.67
N PHE A 150 -17.52 4.47 -2.61
CA PHE A 150 -18.28 3.45 -1.87
C PHE A 150 -18.31 3.72 -0.37
N GLY A 151 -17.19 4.14 0.22
CA GLY A 151 -17.12 4.55 1.62
C GLY A 151 -18.02 5.76 1.91
N GLY A 152 -18.02 6.76 1.01
CA GLY A 152 -18.90 7.92 1.09
C GLY A 152 -20.38 7.55 0.99
N LEU A 153 -20.76 6.66 0.07
CA LEU A 153 -22.13 6.17 -0.06
C LEU A 153 -22.59 5.39 1.17
N ALA A 154 -21.72 4.53 1.74
CA ALA A 154 -22.00 3.80 2.97
C ALA A 154 -22.22 4.77 4.16
N LEU A 155 -21.40 5.82 4.25
CA LEU A 155 -21.53 6.85 5.27
C LEU A 155 -22.87 7.60 5.12
N PHE A 156 -23.23 7.99 3.89
CA PHE A 156 -24.51 8.65 3.60
C PHE A 156 -25.70 7.76 3.95
N ALA A 157 -25.64 6.47 3.61
CA ALA A 157 -26.69 5.51 3.97
C ALA A 157 -26.87 5.41 5.50
N GLY A 158 -25.76 5.37 6.25
CA GLY A 158 -25.79 5.38 7.72
C GLY A 158 -26.44 6.64 8.29
N VAL A 159 -26.09 7.81 7.75
CA VAL A 159 -26.65 9.11 8.17
C VAL A 159 -28.15 9.19 7.88
N ILE A 160 -28.61 8.68 6.73
CA ILE A 160 -30.05 8.57 6.42
C ILE A 160 -30.75 7.62 7.41
N GLY A 161 -30.08 6.52 7.79
CA GLY A 161 -30.57 5.61 8.83
C GLY A 161 -30.80 6.31 10.16
N ILE A 162 -29.81 7.07 10.64
CA ILE A 162 -29.92 7.87 11.88
C ILE A 162 -31.07 8.88 11.77
N MET A 163 -31.17 9.59 10.64
CA MET A 163 -32.26 10.54 10.40
C MET A 163 -33.64 9.88 10.53
N ASN A 164 -33.82 8.72 9.91
CA ASN A 164 -35.10 8.00 9.93
C ASN A 164 -35.45 7.52 11.34
N ILE A 165 -34.48 6.98 12.08
CA ILE A 165 -34.70 6.56 13.47
C ILE A 165 -35.11 7.76 14.32
N MET A 166 -34.38 8.87 14.24
CA MET A 166 -34.72 10.09 15.01
C MET A 166 -36.11 10.64 14.67
N LEU A 167 -36.52 10.56 13.41
CA LEU A 167 -37.87 10.94 12.99
C LEU A 167 -38.97 10.07 13.61
N ILE A 168 -38.72 8.77 13.74
CA ILE A 168 -39.66 7.84 14.41
C ILE A 168 -39.67 8.12 15.91
N THR A 169 -38.51 8.27 16.54
CA THR A 169 -38.40 8.55 17.98
C THR A 169 -39.12 9.83 18.39
N ILE A 170 -39.06 10.89 17.57
CA ILE A 170 -39.80 12.14 17.85
C ILE A 170 -41.31 11.91 17.79
N LYS A 171 -41.80 11.10 16.84
CA LYS A 171 -43.22 10.77 16.75
C LYS A 171 -43.70 9.98 17.97
N GLU A 172 -42.91 9.00 18.43
CA GLU A 172 -43.24 8.21 19.62
C GLU A 172 -43.23 9.05 20.91
N ARG A 173 -42.31 10.02 21.02
CA ARG A 173 -42.18 10.92 22.18
C ARG A 173 -42.93 12.25 22.04
N THR A 174 -43.91 12.34 21.13
CA THR A 174 -44.67 13.58 20.86
C THR A 174 -45.34 14.14 22.13
N ARG A 175 -45.95 13.27 22.94
CA ARG A 175 -46.62 13.64 24.20
C ARG A 175 -45.65 14.23 25.23
N GLU A 176 -44.47 13.64 25.35
CA GLU A 176 -43.41 14.12 26.26
C GLU A 176 -42.92 15.52 25.85
N LEU A 177 -42.66 15.72 24.55
CA LEU A 177 -42.21 17.01 24.00
C LEU A 177 -43.27 18.10 24.17
N GLY A 178 -44.56 17.75 23.99
CA GLY A 178 -45.69 18.65 24.22
C GLY A 178 -45.83 19.09 25.67
N VAL A 179 -45.70 18.16 26.62
CA VAL A 179 -45.73 18.48 28.07
C VAL A 179 -44.58 19.39 28.46
N ARG A 180 -43.35 19.13 27.98
CA ARG A 180 -42.19 20.01 28.26
C ARG A 180 -42.41 21.43 27.74
N ARG A 181 -43.00 21.57 26.56
CA ARG A 181 -43.37 22.87 26.01
C ARG A 181 -44.46 23.57 26.81
N ALA A 182 -45.48 22.86 27.27
CA ALA A 182 -46.53 23.40 28.12
C ALA A 182 -45.98 23.88 29.48
N LEU A 183 -44.91 23.25 29.98
CA LEU A 183 -44.17 23.65 31.19
C LEU A 183 -43.17 24.80 30.95
N GLY A 184 -43.09 25.34 29.73
CA GLY A 184 -42.27 26.53 29.42
C GLY A 184 -40.90 26.24 28.79
N ALA A 185 -40.62 25.02 28.34
CA ALA A 185 -39.39 24.75 27.60
C ALA A 185 -39.35 25.56 26.28
N THR A 186 -38.27 26.32 26.07
CA THR A 186 -38.10 27.09 24.84
C THR A 186 -37.90 26.15 23.63
N PRO A 187 -38.36 26.53 22.43
CA PRO A 187 -38.11 25.76 21.20
C PRO A 187 -36.62 25.46 20.99
N ALA A 188 -35.75 26.41 21.34
CA ALA A 188 -34.29 26.24 21.25
C ALA A 188 -33.78 25.10 22.15
N ASN A 189 -34.28 24.96 23.37
CA ASN A 189 -33.86 23.88 24.28
C ASN A 189 -34.21 22.49 23.72
N ILE A 190 -35.38 22.37 23.07
CA ILE A 190 -35.79 21.11 22.43
C ILE A 190 -34.89 20.79 21.23
N VAL A 191 -34.57 21.78 20.39
CA VAL A 191 -33.65 21.59 19.26
C VAL A 191 -32.27 21.16 19.77
N VAL A 192 -31.70 21.86 20.75
CA VAL A 192 -30.38 21.53 21.30
C VAL A 192 -30.36 20.12 21.87
N GLN A 193 -31.40 19.72 22.60
CA GLN A 193 -31.50 18.37 23.14
C GLN A 193 -31.49 17.31 22.04
N ILE A 194 -32.29 17.48 20.99
CA ILE A 194 -32.36 16.53 19.87
C ILE A 194 -31.05 16.50 19.09
N MET A 195 -30.42 17.66 18.89
CA MET A 195 -29.11 17.74 18.23
C MET A 195 -28.03 17.01 19.04
N VAL A 196 -28.02 17.16 20.37
CA VAL A 196 -27.09 16.44 21.26
C VAL A 196 -27.38 14.94 21.25
N GLU A 197 -28.64 14.50 21.28
CA GLU A 197 -29.01 13.08 21.18
C GLU A 197 -28.52 12.49 19.83
N THR A 198 -28.76 13.20 18.73
CA THR A 198 -28.34 12.79 17.39
C THR A 198 -26.82 12.73 17.26
N LEU A 199 -26.10 13.75 17.75
CA LEU A 199 -24.64 13.78 17.73
C LEU A 199 -24.04 12.65 18.57
N THR A 200 -24.60 12.40 19.76
CA THR A 200 -24.13 11.35 20.65
C THR A 200 -24.29 9.97 19.99
N LEU A 201 -25.44 9.71 19.38
CA LEU A 201 -25.68 8.48 18.62
C LEU A 201 -24.75 8.34 17.42
N THR A 202 -24.51 9.43 16.69
CA THR A 202 -23.62 9.44 15.53
C THR A 202 -22.18 9.13 15.93
N VAL A 203 -21.66 9.79 16.97
CA VAL A 203 -20.29 9.58 17.45
C VAL A 203 -20.12 8.17 18.01
N LEU A 204 -21.07 7.67 18.80
CA LEU A 204 -21.01 6.31 19.32
C LEU A 204 -21.04 5.28 18.20
N ALA A 205 -21.94 5.43 17.22
CA ALA A 205 -22.00 4.53 16.06
C ALA A 205 -20.69 4.58 15.25
N GLY A 206 -20.10 5.77 15.06
CA GLY A 206 -18.82 5.93 14.37
C GLY A 206 -17.65 5.28 15.11
N LEU A 207 -17.57 5.43 16.44
CA LEU A 207 -16.54 4.79 17.27
C LEU A 207 -16.67 3.27 17.25
N VAL A 208 -17.88 2.75 17.47
CA VAL A 208 -18.14 1.30 17.46
C VAL A 208 -17.86 0.73 16.07
N GLY A 209 -18.32 1.39 15.00
CA GLY A 209 -18.06 0.99 13.63
C GLY A 209 -16.56 1.01 13.29
N GLY A 210 -15.83 2.03 13.77
CA GLY A 210 -14.37 2.11 13.61
C GLY A 210 -13.64 0.97 14.31
N ILE A 211 -14.00 0.66 15.55
CA ILE A 211 -13.43 -0.47 16.32
C ILE A 211 -13.71 -1.80 15.60
N LEU A 212 -14.95 -2.03 15.18
CA LEU A 212 -15.32 -3.24 14.43
C LEU A 212 -14.59 -3.33 13.10
N GLY A 213 -14.40 -2.20 12.40
CA GLY A 213 -13.63 -2.14 11.17
C GLY A 213 -12.17 -2.55 11.37
N VAL A 214 -11.50 -1.97 12.38
CA VAL A 214 -10.12 -2.34 12.73
C VAL A 214 -10.02 -3.79 13.14
N ALA A 215 -10.93 -4.28 14.00
CA ALA A 215 -10.95 -5.68 14.43
C ALA A 215 -11.14 -6.64 13.25
N THR A 216 -11.93 -6.26 12.24
CA THR A 216 -12.11 -7.07 11.02
C THR A 216 -10.84 -7.10 10.18
N LEU A 217 -10.11 -5.97 10.10
CA LEU A 217 -8.82 -5.90 9.40
C LEU A 217 -7.76 -6.76 10.09
N GLU A 218 -7.66 -6.70 11.42
CA GLU A 218 -6.73 -7.55 12.20
C GLU A 218 -7.08 -9.04 12.07
N ALA A 219 -8.37 -9.38 12.12
CA ALA A 219 -8.82 -10.77 11.90
C ALA A 219 -8.47 -11.26 10.49
N LEU A 220 -8.59 -10.40 9.49
CA LEU A 220 -8.21 -10.73 8.12
C LEU A 220 -6.69 -10.88 7.96
N ASP A 221 -5.89 -10.01 8.57
CA ASP A 221 -4.42 -10.12 8.57
C ASP A 221 -3.97 -11.43 9.22
N ALA A 222 -4.57 -11.80 10.36
CA ALA A 222 -4.31 -13.08 11.03
C ALA A 222 -4.70 -14.29 10.16
N PHE A 223 -5.77 -14.18 9.37
CA PHE A 223 -6.18 -15.24 8.44
C PHE A 223 -5.22 -15.37 7.25
N LEU A 224 -4.79 -14.25 6.67
CA LEU A 224 -3.92 -14.21 5.50
C LEU A 224 -2.47 -14.61 5.83
N THR A 225 -1.97 -14.26 7.02
CA THR A 225 -0.63 -14.68 7.47
C THR A 225 -0.53 -16.17 7.80
N ALA A 226 -1.66 -16.87 7.97
CA ALA A 226 -1.69 -18.31 8.14
C ALA A 226 -1.50 -19.09 6.82
N SER A 227 -1.73 -18.45 5.68
CA SER A 227 -1.42 -18.99 4.34
C SER A 227 0.02 -18.64 3.96
N GLU A 228 0.90 -19.64 3.78
CA GLU A 228 2.31 -19.44 3.39
C GLU A 228 2.51 -18.74 2.03
N ASP A 229 1.43 -18.60 1.24
CA ASP A 229 1.42 -17.91 -0.03
C ASP A 229 1.33 -16.39 0.18
N ASN A 230 2.50 -15.75 0.28
CA ASN A 230 2.68 -14.33 0.52
C ASN A 230 2.34 -13.53 -0.75
N GLY A 231 1.06 -13.52 -1.14
CA GLY A 231 0.56 -12.71 -2.23
C GLY A 231 0.58 -11.20 -1.94
N ILE A 232 0.26 -10.41 -2.96
CA ILE A 232 0.29 -8.94 -3.07
C ILE A 232 -0.41 -8.18 -1.91
N PHE A 233 -1.22 -8.86 -1.10
CA PHE A 233 -1.93 -8.29 0.05
C PHE A 233 -1.19 -8.55 1.37
N ARG A 234 -0.11 -7.79 1.61
CA ARG A 234 0.59 -7.79 2.91
C ARG A 234 0.02 -6.72 3.84
N HIS A 235 -0.39 -7.12 5.04
CA HIS A 235 -0.71 -6.22 6.17
C HIS A 235 -1.71 -5.11 5.83
N PRO A 236 -3.01 -5.44 5.64
CA PRO A 236 -4.04 -4.45 5.48
C PRO A 236 -4.09 -3.57 6.75
N HIS A 237 -3.69 -2.31 6.62
CA HIS A 237 -3.63 -1.37 7.72
C HIS A 237 -4.51 -0.15 7.44
N VAL A 238 -5.03 0.44 8.50
CA VAL A 238 -5.72 1.73 8.44
C VAL A 238 -4.91 2.75 9.21
N THR A 239 -4.66 3.91 8.59
CA THR A 239 -3.95 5.00 9.24
C THR A 239 -4.91 5.76 10.16
N LEU A 240 -4.39 6.24 11.31
CA LEU A 240 -5.16 7.04 12.25
C LEU A 240 -5.83 8.25 11.59
N ASP A 241 -5.14 8.88 10.62
CA ASP A 241 -5.64 10.02 9.86
C ASP A 241 -6.93 9.70 9.09
N VAL A 242 -7.02 8.51 8.49
CA VAL A 242 -8.21 8.07 7.76
C VAL A 242 -9.38 7.86 8.73
N LEU A 243 -9.12 7.29 9.91
CA LEU A 243 -10.14 7.08 10.93
C LEU A 243 -10.67 8.41 11.48
N LEU A 244 -9.78 9.36 11.78
CA LEU A 244 -10.15 10.68 12.28
C LEU A 244 -10.91 11.51 11.23
N THR A 245 -10.47 11.48 9.97
CA THR A 245 -11.16 12.18 8.88
C THR A 245 -12.53 11.58 8.59
N ALA A 246 -12.66 10.24 8.64
CA ALA A 246 -13.96 9.57 8.52
C ALA A 246 -14.90 9.93 9.68
N LEU A 247 -14.43 9.87 10.94
CA LEU A 247 -15.21 10.23 12.12
C LEU A 247 -15.65 11.71 12.11
N GLY A 248 -14.74 12.60 11.71
CA GLY A 248 -15.05 14.02 11.54
C GLY A 248 -16.12 14.25 10.48
N THR A 249 -15.97 13.62 9.30
CA THR A 249 -16.94 13.69 8.22
C THR A 249 -18.31 13.14 8.65
N MET A 250 -18.32 12.00 9.35
CA MET A 250 -19.53 11.40 9.91
C MET A 250 -20.25 12.34 10.88
N THR A 251 -19.48 12.99 11.77
CA THR A 251 -20.03 13.93 12.76
C THR A 251 -20.68 15.12 12.09
N VAL A 252 -20.04 15.69 11.05
CA VAL A 252 -20.61 16.80 10.26
C VAL A 252 -21.89 16.37 9.55
N LEU A 253 -21.87 15.22 8.86
CA LEU A 253 -23.05 14.72 8.15
C LEU A 253 -24.19 14.34 9.11
N GLY A 254 -23.90 13.73 10.26
CA GLY A 254 -24.87 13.41 11.29
C GLY A 254 -25.49 14.66 11.93
N ALA A 255 -24.69 15.70 12.15
CA ALA A 255 -25.20 17.00 12.59
C ALA A 255 -26.20 17.59 11.59
N LEU A 256 -25.85 17.60 10.30
CA LEU A 256 -26.72 18.08 9.22
C LEU A 256 -28.02 17.27 9.15
N ALA A 257 -27.93 15.96 9.28
CA ALA A 257 -29.09 15.08 9.27
C ALA A 257 -29.99 15.25 10.50
N GLY A 258 -29.43 15.64 11.66
CA GLY A 258 -30.18 15.91 12.89
C GLY A 258 -31.02 17.19 12.86
N VAL A 259 -30.70 18.13 11.97
CA VAL A 259 -31.45 19.40 11.85
C VAL A 259 -32.90 19.14 11.45
N LEU A 260 -33.13 18.23 10.50
CA LEU A 260 -34.46 17.93 9.97
C LEU A 260 -35.43 17.36 11.02
N PRO A 261 -35.07 16.32 11.81
CA PRO A 261 -35.87 15.86 12.95
C PRO A 261 -36.03 16.94 14.01
N ALA A 262 -34.97 17.68 14.37
CA ALA A 262 -35.06 18.75 15.36
C ALA A 262 -36.09 19.84 14.96
N LEU A 263 -36.10 20.24 13.68
CA LEU A 263 -37.10 21.18 13.16
C LEU A 263 -38.52 20.60 13.18
N ARG A 264 -38.69 19.29 12.95
CA ARG A 264 -40.01 18.64 13.05
C ARG A 264 -40.53 18.60 14.48
N ALA A 265 -39.69 18.39 15.48
CA ALA A 265 -40.11 18.45 16.88
C ALA A 265 -40.68 19.83 17.26
N LEU A 266 -40.23 20.90 16.61
CA LEU A 266 -40.77 22.24 16.83
C LEU A 266 -42.20 22.41 16.35
N ARG A 267 -42.71 21.55 15.46
CA ARG A 267 -44.09 21.63 14.94
C ARG A 267 -45.11 20.92 15.84
N VAL A 268 -44.67 20.26 16.91
CA VAL A 268 -45.57 19.63 17.86
C VAL A 268 -46.28 20.71 18.68
N GLU A 269 -47.59 20.85 18.49
CA GLU A 269 -48.42 21.79 19.24
C GLU A 269 -48.75 21.23 20.64
N PRO A 270 -48.63 22.04 21.72
CA PRO A 270 -48.90 21.58 23.08
C PRO A 270 -50.33 21.07 23.27
N VAL A 271 -51.28 21.67 22.54
CA VAL A 271 -52.72 21.37 22.63
C VAL A 271 -53.03 20.00 22.02
N GLU A 272 -52.44 19.66 20.86
CA GLU A 272 -52.61 18.34 20.22
C GLU A 272 -51.89 17.24 20.99
N ALA A 273 -50.69 17.52 21.52
CA ALA A 273 -49.88 16.55 22.25
C ALA A 273 -50.52 16.10 23.58
N LEU A 274 -51.43 16.87 24.17
CA LEU A 274 -52.17 16.51 25.39
C LEU A 274 -53.49 15.77 25.11
N ARG A 275 -53.96 15.78 23.86
CA ARG A 275 -55.23 15.19 23.42
C ARG A 275 -55.09 13.75 22.92
N THR A 276 -53.84 13.28 22.80
CA THR A 276 -53.43 11.96 22.31
C THR A 276 -52.69 11.21 23.40
#